data_AF-A0A1I4LNM5-F1
#
_entry.id   AF-A0A1I4LNM5-F1
#
_cell.length_a   1.000
_cell.length_b   1.000
_cell.length_c   1.000
_cell.angle_alpha   90.00
_cell.angle_beta   90.00
_cell.angle_gamma   90.00
#
_symmetry.space_group_name_H-M   'P 1'
#
loop_
_entity.id
_entity.type
_entity.pdbx_description
1 polymer ?
#
loop_
_entity_poly.entity_id
_entity_poly.type
_entity_poly.pdbx_seq_one_letter_code
_entity_poly.pdbx_strand_id
1 'polypeptide(L)' 'MPGMSDRPDDTDQPRDADQPRDARDADEPRDADELADAVSDLGETNTDRLETVSERNESLAERVPSDDDLPRTKGSPGQG' A
#
# COMPACT_ATOMS: atom_id res chain seq x y z
N MET A 1 18.56 3.30 57.69
CA MET A 1 17.55 2.60 56.88
C MET A 1 17.71 3.07 55.44
N PRO A 2 18.24 2.25 54.51
CA PRO A 2 18.33 2.57 53.09
C PRO A 2 17.07 2.11 52.35
N GLY A 3 16.65 2.84 51.32
CA GLY A 3 15.65 2.34 50.38
C GLY A 3 14.77 3.42 49.78
N MET A 4 15.24 4.08 48.72
CA MET A 4 14.38 4.44 47.60
C MET A 4 15.20 4.22 46.34
N SER A 5 14.77 3.23 45.57
CA SER A 5 15.35 2.81 44.31
C SER A 5 15.15 3.92 43.27
N ASP A 6 16.23 4.57 42.86
CA ASP A 6 16.30 5.29 41.59
C ASP A 6 16.08 4.27 40.47
N ARG A 7 14.84 4.24 39.97
CA ARG A 7 14.42 3.43 38.83
C ARG A 7 14.83 4.19 37.56
N PRO A 8 15.38 3.50 36.55
CA PRO A 8 16.20 4.11 35.51
C PRO A 8 15.35 4.92 34.54
N ASP A 9 15.88 6.08 34.17
CA ASP A 9 16.09 6.52 32.79
C ASP A 9 14.95 6.15 31.83
N ASP A 10 13.90 6.97 31.80
CA ASP A 10 12.93 7.04 30.70
C ASP A 10 13.62 7.67 29.47
N THR A 11 14.67 7.00 28.98
CA THR A 11 15.12 7.11 27.60
C THR A 11 14.17 6.29 26.75
N ASP A 12 12.93 6.77 26.65
CA ASP A 12 11.93 6.23 25.72
C ASP A 12 11.79 7.22 24.56
N GLN A 13 12.79 7.20 23.69
CA GLN A 13 12.57 7.55 22.29
C GLN A 13 13.13 6.43 21.41
N PRO A 14 12.25 5.78 20.64
CA PRO A 14 12.53 5.51 19.24
C PRO A 14 11.49 6.26 18.40
N ARG A 15 11.95 7.28 17.67
CA ARG A 15 12.16 7.22 16.21
C ARG A 15 10.86 7.07 15.41
N ASP A 16 10.49 8.16 14.76
CA ASP A 16 10.22 8.19 13.31
C ASP A 16 9.78 6.85 12.69
N ALA A 17 8.50 6.49 12.77
CA ALA A 17 8.02 5.31 12.04
C ALA A 17 6.56 5.33 11.57
N ASP A 18 5.74 6.33 11.90
CA ASP A 18 4.33 6.36 11.50
C ASP A 18 3.92 7.64 10.76
N GLN A 19 4.84 8.25 10.01
CA GLN A 19 4.37 9.01 8.86
C GLN A 19 4.01 7.99 7.79
N PRO A 20 2.73 7.85 7.41
CA PRO A 20 2.37 7.03 6.27
C PRO A 20 3.17 7.55 5.09
N ARG A 21 4.11 6.74 4.58
CA ARG A 21 4.84 7.06 3.36
C ARG A 21 3.82 7.33 2.27
N ASP A 22 3.70 8.60 1.91
CA ASP A 22 3.35 9.10 0.61
C ASP A 22 2.14 8.43 -0.05
N ALA A 23 0.99 8.46 0.64
CA ALA A 23 -0.30 8.38 -0.06
C ALA A 23 -0.63 9.68 -0.81
N ARG A 24 0.18 10.73 -0.66
CA ARG A 24 -0.01 12.05 -1.30
C ARG A 24 0.46 12.10 -2.76
N ASP A 25 1.29 11.16 -3.19
CA ASP A 25 1.79 11.07 -4.59
C ASP A 25 0.88 10.23 -5.51
N ALA A 26 -0.32 9.86 -5.04
CA ALA A 26 -1.31 9.18 -5.86
C ALA A 26 -2.28 10.15 -6.57
N ASP A 27 -2.32 11.42 -6.14
CA ASP A 27 -3.25 12.44 -6.65
C ASP A 27 -2.65 13.33 -7.76
N GLU A 28 -1.33 13.27 -7.99
CA GLU A 28 -0.67 14.01 -9.07
C GLU A 28 -0.69 13.18 -10.37
N PRO A 29 -1.08 13.76 -11.52
CA PRO A 29 -1.05 13.04 -12.79
C PRO A 29 0.37 12.59 -13.08
N ARG A 30 0.55 11.29 -13.35
CA ARG A 30 1.84 10.72 -13.76
C ARG A 30 2.32 11.41 -15.05
N ASP A 31 3.61 11.69 -15.10
CA ASP A 31 4.23 12.22 -16.31
C ASP A 31 4.13 11.20 -17.45
N ALA A 32 3.96 11.68 -18.68
CA ALA A 32 3.81 10.81 -19.85
C ALA A 32 5.06 9.96 -20.10
N ASP A 33 6.24 10.51 -19.81
CA ASP A 33 7.52 9.80 -19.91
C ASP A 33 7.61 8.68 -18.88
N GLU A 34 7.18 8.93 -17.64
CA GLU A 34 7.14 7.90 -16.58
C GLU A 34 6.20 6.75 -16.95
N LEU A 35 5.03 7.07 -17.53
CA LEU A 35 4.09 6.06 -18.00
C LEU A 35 4.66 5.26 -19.17
N ALA A 36 5.38 5.91 -20.10
CA ALA A 36 6.01 5.24 -21.23
C ALA A 36 7.13 4.29 -20.79
N ASP A 37 7.95 4.70 -19.82
CA ASP A 37 8.98 3.84 -19.22
C ASP A 37 8.34 2.63 -18.53
N ALA A 38 7.33 2.85 -17.69
CA ALA A 38 6.63 1.77 -16.99
C ALA A 38 5.96 0.77 -17.95
N VAL A 39 5.41 1.24 -19.07
CA VAL A 39 4.81 0.36 -20.11
C VAL A 39 5.89 -0.38 -20.89
N SER A 40 7.07 0.22 -21.08
CA SER A 40 8.20 -0.43 -21.74
C SER A 40 8.79 -1.55 -20.89
N ASP A 41 8.84 -1.38 -19.57
CA ASP A 41 9.30 -2.40 -18.62
C ASP A 41 8.40 -3.64 -18.57
N LEU A 42 7.12 -3.52 -18.96
CA LEU A 42 6.19 -4.66 -19.06
C LEU A 42 6.48 -5.57 -20.26
N GLY A 43 7.26 -5.12 -21.24
CA GLY A 43 7.64 -5.93 -22.40
C GLY A 43 7.77 -5.14 -23.71
N GLU A 44 8.54 -5.71 -24.63
CA GLU A 44 8.83 -5.12 -25.94
C GLU A 44 7.61 -5.21 -26.88
N THR A 45 6.86 -6.31 -26.84
CA THR A 45 5.63 -6.48 -27.64
C THR A 45 4.37 -6.36 -26.80
N ASN A 46 3.24 -6.11 -27.47
CA ASN A 46 1.94 -6.09 -26.79
C ASN A 46 1.58 -7.45 -26.19
N THR A 47 2.06 -8.56 -26.76
CA THR A 47 1.83 -9.90 -26.21
C THR A 47 2.54 -10.06 -24.88
N ASP A 48 3.83 -9.69 -24.81
CA ASP A 48 4.63 -9.78 -23.59
C ASP A 48 4.05 -8.93 -22.45
N ARG A 49 3.56 -7.72 -22.79
CA ARG A 49 2.89 -6.83 -21.84
C ARG A 49 1.61 -7.45 -21.28
N LEU A 50 0.79 -8.05 -22.14
CA LEU A 50 -0.46 -8.69 -21.71
C LEU A 50 -0.20 -9.93 -20.86
N GLU A 51 0.82 -10.71 -21.18
CA GLU A 51 1.25 -11.86 -20.39
C GLU A 51 1.70 -11.41 -18.98
N THR A 52 2.60 -10.43 -18.90
CA THR A 52 3.09 -9.88 -17.63
C THR A 52 1.95 -9.31 -16.77
N VAL A 53 1.01 -8.60 -17.39
CA VAL A 53 -0.18 -8.09 -16.69
C VAL A 53 -1.08 -9.22 -16.20
N SER A 54 -1.24 -10.29 -16.99
CA SER A 54 -2.02 -11.47 -16.60
C SER A 54 -1.41 -12.13 -15.35
N GLU A 55 -0.10 -12.41 -15.36
CA GLU A 55 0.60 -13.03 -14.23
C GLU A 55 0.49 -12.19 -12.95
N ARG A 56 0.64 -10.87 -13.09
CA ARG A 56 0.48 -9.94 -11.96
C ARG A 56 -0.95 -9.95 -11.43
N ASN A 57 -1.94 -10.00 -12.31
CA ASN A 57 -3.35 -10.05 -11.92
C ASN A 57 -3.69 -11.37 -11.21
N GLU A 58 -3.12 -12.49 -11.64
CA GLU A 58 -3.26 -13.78 -10.94
C GLU A 58 -2.67 -13.69 -9.53
N SER A 59 -1.46 -13.13 -9.39
CA SER A 59 -0.84 -12.90 -8.07
C SER A 59 -1.65 -11.94 -7.18
N LEU A 60 -2.30 -10.94 -7.76
CA LEU A 60 -3.18 -10.03 -7.03
C LEU A 60 -4.48 -10.71 -6.62
N ALA A 61 -5.06 -11.55 -7.47
CA ALA A 61 -6.29 -12.28 -7.17
C ALA A 61 -6.15 -13.18 -5.93
N GLU A 62 -4.97 -13.74 -5.68
CA GLU A 62 -4.68 -14.50 -4.46
C GLU A 62 -4.61 -13.62 -3.20
N ARG A 63 -4.32 -12.33 -3.36
CA ARG A 63 -4.09 -11.38 -2.25
C ARG A 63 -5.30 -10.51 -1.96
N VAL A 64 -6.20 -10.34 -2.92
CA VAL A 64 -7.40 -9.54 -2.77
C VAL A 64 -8.40 -10.33 -1.91
N PRO A 65 -8.85 -9.79 -0.77
CA PRO A 65 -9.88 -10.42 0.04
C PRO A 65 -11.14 -10.65 -0.79
N SER A 66 -11.84 -11.75 -0.57
CA SER A 66 -13.13 -11.96 -1.24
C SER A 66 -14.15 -10.93 -0.73
N ASP A 67 -15.20 -10.67 -1.52
CA ASP A 67 -16.31 -9.79 -1.09
C ASP A 67 -16.93 -10.20 0.27
N ASP A 68 -16.83 -11.48 0.63
CA ASP A 68 -17.26 -12.00 1.94
C ASP A 68 -16.27 -11.70 3.09
N ASP A 69 -14.99 -11.45 2.79
CA ASP A 69 -13.93 -11.08 3.75
C ASP A 69 -13.91 -9.58 4.03
N LEU A 70 -14.49 -8.78 3.12
CA LEU A 70 -14.62 -7.35 3.33
C LEU A 70 -15.68 -7.10 4.42
N PRO A 71 -15.39 -6.24 5.42
CA PRO A 71 -16.39 -5.89 6.40
C PRO A 71 -17.58 -5.30 5.64
N ARG A 72 -18.77 -5.91 5.80
CA ARG A 72 -20.02 -5.38 5.26
C ARG A 72 -20.23 -3.98 5.82
N THR A 73 -19.72 -2.97 5.13
CA THR A 73 -20.05 -1.58 5.42
C THR A 73 -21.52 -1.45 5.06
N LYS A 74 -22.38 -1.45 6.10
CA LYS A 74 -23.80 -1.19 5.92
C LYS A 74 -23.95 0.21 5.37
N GLY A 75 -24.12 0.32 4.06
CA GLY A 75 -24.24 1.61 3.41
C GLY A 75 -24.29 1.47 1.91
N SER A 76 -25.31 0.82 1.37
CA SER A 76 -25.73 1.11 0.00
C SER A 76 -26.07 2.61 -0.05
N PRO A 77 -25.39 3.43 -0.88
CA PRO A 77 -25.79 4.80 -1.10
C PRO A 77 -27.01 4.77 -2.04
N GLY A 78 -28.19 4.64 -1.46
CA GLY A 78 -29.40 4.47 -2.25
C GLY A 78 -30.62 4.11 -1.43
N GLN A 79 -31.01 4.99 -0.52
CA GLN A 79 -32.41 5.32 -0.17
C GLN A 79 -32.42 6.31 1.00
N GLY A 80 -32.86 7.54 0.71
CA GLY A 80 -33.08 8.64 1.64
C GLY A 80 -33.65 9.81 0.88
#